data_AF-A0A1X2G691-F1
#
_entry.id   AF-A0A1X2G691-F1
#
_cell.length_a   1.000
_cell.length_b   1.000
_cell.length_c   1.000
_cell.angle_alpha   90.00
_cell.angle_beta   90.00
_cell.angle_gamma   90.00
#
_symmetry.space_group_name_H-M   'P 1'
#
loop_
_entity.id
_entity.type
_entity.pdbx_description
1 polymer ?
#
loop_
_entity_poly.entity_id
_entity_poly.type
_entity_poly.pdbx_seq_one_letter_code
_entity_poly.pdbx_strand_id
1 'polypeptide(L)'
;MQVFIDIAIGDVDQHHDQVQRHAKAHAWVKQWASTYGLESDDLDCLGDQDKETVRDILASDPTAQQEQWLVDAITPLAGGRLVFDLWMDKCPKTCENFLQLCQGGKISKSAKKPLHYQSTHLFRLVPNFIVQGGDVTRDDGSGGDSIYNGKFNDEKPGLIKFGAAGQLAMANR
;
A
#
# COMPACT_ATOMS: atom_id res chain seq x y z
N MET A 1 -14.41 5.62 17.71
CA MET A 1 -13.92 4.35 17.13
C MET A 1 -12.75 4.68 16.22
N GLN A 2 -11.66 3.92 16.30
CA GLN A 2 -10.46 4.15 15.49
C GLN A 2 -10.36 3.16 14.33
N VAL A 3 -9.95 3.66 13.18
CA VAL A 3 -9.60 2.88 11.99
C VAL A 3 -8.32 3.44 11.41
N PHE A 4 -7.55 2.64 10.69
CA PHE A 4 -6.33 3.11 10.05
C PHE A 4 -6.27 2.72 8.57
N ILE A 5 -5.48 3.47 7.82
CA ILE A 5 -5.10 3.16 6.44
C ILE A 5 -3.58 3.29 6.36
N ASP A 6 -2.94 2.27 5.80
CA ASP A 6 -1.51 2.32 5.47
C ASP A 6 -1.34 2.94 4.08
N ILE A 7 -0.47 3.93 3.99
CA ILE A 7 -0.13 4.60 2.73
C ILE A 7 1.27 4.18 2.32
N ALA A 8 1.39 3.80 1.06
CA ALA A 8 2.65 3.64 0.37
C ALA A 8 2.79 4.71 -0.73
N ILE A 9 4.01 5.20 -0.91
CA ILE A 9 4.38 6.22 -1.89
C ILE A 9 5.47 5.61 -2.77
N GLY A 10 5.17 5.49 -4.07
CA GLY A 10 6.03 4.87 -5.07
C GLY A 10 5.29 3.80 -5.87
N ASP A 11 6.03 3.07 -6.69
CA ASP A 11 5.51 1.94 -7.46
C ASP A 11 5.48 0.69 -6.57
N VAL A 12 4.28 0.33 -6.10
CA VAL A 12 4.07 -0.80 -5.19
C VAL A 12 4.35 -2.13 -5.88
N ASP A 13 4.01 -2.25 -7.16
CA ASP A 13 4.18 -3.50 -7.91
C ASP A 13 5.66 -3.74 -8.19
N GLN A 14 6.39 -2.69 -8.61
CA GLN A 14 7.84 -2.73 -8.77
C GLN A 14 8.53 -3.07 -7.45
N HIS A 15 8.10 -2.46 -6.35
CA HIS A 15 8.68 -2.75 -5.03
C HIS A 15 8.43 -4.20 -4.61
N HIS A 16 7.21 -4.71 -4.76
CA HIS A 16 6.90 -6.11 -4.46
C HIS A 16 7.74 -7.07 -5.31
N ASP A 17 7.89 -6.79 -6.61
CA ASP A 17 8.74 -7.59 -7.50
C ASP A 17 10.21 -7.58 -7.04
N GLN A 18 10.76 -6.41 -6.69
CA GLN A 18 12.09 -6.31 -6.09
C GLN A 18 12.20 -7.16 -4.82
N VAL A 19 11.23 -7.07 -3.91
CA VAL A 19 11.20 -7.84 -2.64
C VAL A 19 11.25 -9.34 -2.90
N GLN A 20 10.50 -9.84 -3.89
CA GLN A 20 10.55 -11.25 -4.26
C GLN A 20 11.92 -11.65 -4.82
N ARG A 21 12.50 -10.83 -5.71
CA ARG A 21 13.81 -11.11 -6.31
C ARG A 21 14.95 -11.07 -5.30
N HIS A 22 14.88 -10.18 -4.32
CA HIS A 22 15.82 -10.13 -3.20
C HIS A 22 15.64 -11.31 -2.23
N ALA A 23 14.40 -11.69 -1.92
CA ALA A 23 14.14 -12.85 -1.06
C ALA A 23 14.71 -14.15 -1.64
N LYS A 24 14.71 -14.30 -2.97
CA LYS A 24 15.34 -15.45 -3.64
C LYS A 24 16.86 -15.43 -3.53
N ALA A 25 17.51 -14.28 -3.76
CA ALA A 25 18.94 -14.12 -3.53
C ALA A 25 19.32 -14.41 -2.06
N HIS A 26 18.53 -13.89 -1.12
CA HIS A 26 18.70 -14.10 0.31
C HIS A 26 18.60 -15.58 0.68
N ALA A 27 17.60 -16.29 0.17
CA ALA A 27 17.44 -17.73 0.37
C ALA A 27 18.62 -18.53 -0.21
N TRP A 28 19.17 -18.11 -1.35
CA TRP A 28 20.36 -18.71 -1.93
C TRP A 28 21.59 -18.50 -1.04
N VAL A 29 21.84 -17.28 -0.56
CA VAL A 29 22.94 -16.99 0.37
C VAL A 29 22.80 -17.83 1.62
N LYS A 30 21.61 -17.89 2.20
CA LYS A 30 21.33 -18.70 3.38
C LYS A 30 21.65 -20.18 3.20
N GLN A 31 21.43 -20.71 1.99
CA GLN A 31 21.70 -22.11 1.67
C GLN A 31 23.20 -22.37 1.40
N TRP A 32 23.90 -21.42 0.79
CA TRP A 32 25.22 -21.66 0.20
C TRP A 32 26.37 -20.88 0.87
N ALA A 33 26.09 -20.02 1.84
CA ALA A 33 27.09 -19.18 2.51
C ALA A 33 28.29 -19.97 3.05
N SER A 34 28.06 -21.08 3.75
CA SER A 34 29.15 -21.91 4.29
C SER A 34 29.99 -22.58 3.19
N THR A 35 29.38 -22.89 2.05
CA THR A 35 30.05 -23.56 0.93
C THR A 35 31.04 -22.63 0.24
N TYR A 36 30.67 -21.34 0.15
CA TYR A 36 31.52 -20.32 -0.47
C TYR A 36 32.37 -19.53 0.55
N GLY A 37 32.27 -19.87 1.84
CA GLY A 37 33.04 -19.23 2.90
C GLY A 37 32.64 -17.77 3.14
N LEU A 38 31.37 -17.42 2.90
CA LEU A 38 30.84 -16.09 3.17
C LEU A 38 30.82 -15.83 4.69
N GLU A 39 30.95 -14.56 5.06
CA GLU A 39 31.01 -14.12 6.45
C GLU A 39 29.69 -14.29 7.22
N SER A 40 28.56 -14.38 6.50
CA SER A 40 27.21 -14.52 7.06
C SER A 40 26.31 -15.35 6.15
N ASP A 41 25.30 -16.01 6.72
CA ASP A 41 24.19 -16.66 6.00
C ASP A 41 23.00 -15.71 5.74
N ASP A 42 23.13 -14.46 6.18
CA ASP A 42 22.19 -13.37 5.95
C ASP A 42 22.78 -12.38 4.94
N LEU A 43 22.16 -12.32 3.74
CA LEU A 43 22.57 -11.43 2.64
C LEU A 43 22.61 -9.95 3.06
N ASP A 44 21.71 -9.52 3.93
CA ASP A 44 21.66 -8.12 4.38
C ASP A 44 22.83 -7.77 5.31
N CYS A 45 23.41 -8.78 5.97
CA CYS A 45 24.56 -8.63 6.86
C CYS A 45 25.91 -8.79 6.15
N LEU A 46 25.93 -9.14 4.86
CA LEU A 46 27.17 -9.21 4.07
C LEU A 46 27.73 -7.81 3.78
N GLY A 47 29.04 -7.69 3.89
CA GLY A 47 29.86 -6.60 3.42
C GLY A 47 30.01 -6.60 1.90
N ASP A 48 30.61 -5.52 1.39
CA ASP A 48 30.64 -5.25 -0.05
C ASP A 48 31.41 -6.31 -0.85
N GLN A 49 32.47 -6.88 -0.27
CA GLN A 49 33.29 -7.90 -0.92
C GLN A 49 32.54 -9.23 -1.11
N ASP A 50 31.85 -9.69 -0.08
CA ASP A 50 31.06 -10.92 -0.15
C ASP A 50 29.83 -10.73 -1.05
N LYS A 51 29.21 -9.55 -1.02
CA LYS A 51 28.14 -9.18 -1.97
C LYS A 51 28.61 -9.23 -3.42
N GLU A 52 29.82 -8.74 -3.72
CA GLU A 52 30.39 -8.83 -5.08
C GLU A 52 30.60 -10.28 -5.50
N THR A 53 31.13 -11.10 -4.59
CA THR A 53 31.29 -12.55 -4.83
C THR A 53 29.95 -13.23 -5.13
N VAL A 54 28.90 -12.89 -4.38
CA VAL A 54 27.54 -13.40 -4.62
C VAL A 54 27.03 -12.94 -5.99
N ARG A 55 27.25 -11.68 -6.38
CA ARG A 55 26.86 -11.18 -7.72
C ARG A 55 27.51 -11.99 -8.84
N ASP A 56 28.82 -12.26 -8.73
CA ASP A 56 29.56 -13.04 -9.74
C ASP A 56 29.04 -14.48 -9.85
N ILE A 57 28.73 -15.11 -8.72
CA ILE A 57 28.17 -16.48 -8.71
C ILE A 57 26.78 -16.49 -9.34
N LEU A 58 25.91 -15.59 -8.92
CA LEU A 58 24.54 -15.49 -9.45
C LEU A 58 24.52 -15.09 -10.94
N ALA A 59 25.51 -14.32 -11.41
CA ALA A 59 25.68 -14.02 -12.82
C ALA A 59 26.00 -15.25 -13.68
N SER A 60 26.46 -16.36 -13.08
CA SER A 60 26.69 -17.63 -13.77
C SER A 60 25.54 -18.64 -13.60
N ASP A 61 24.56 -18.35 -12.74
CA ASP A 61 23.41 -19.21 -12.47
C ASP A 61 22.26 -18.91 -13.46
N PRO A 62 21.83 -19.88 -14.29
CA PRO A 62 20.79 -19.66 -15.29
C PRO A 62 19.42 -19.26 -14.71
N THR A 63 19.08 -19.76 -13.50
CA THR A 63 17.82 -19.44 -12.84
C THR A 63 17.86 -18.02 -12.27
N ALA A 64 18.96 -17.65 -11.61
CA ALA A 64 19.14 -16.30 -11.08
C ALA A 64 19.16 -15.23 -12.19
N GLN A 65 19.74 -15.55 -13.36
CA GLN A 65 19.70 -14.67 -14.53
C GLN A 65 18.28 -14.51 -15.09
N GLN A 66 17.55 -15.62 -15.27
CA GLN A 66 16.19 -15.59 -15.81
C GLN A 66 15.23 -14.80 -14.91
N GLU A 67 15.37 -14.97 -13.60
CA GLU A 67 14.50 -14.35 -12.60
C GLU A 67 15.05 -13.03 -12.05
N GLN A 68 16.21 -12.59 -12.53
CA GLN A 68 16.86 -11.32 -12.19
C GLN A 68 16.98 -11.07 -10.68
N TRP A 69 17.50 -12.05 -9.94
CA TRP A 69 17.66 -11.95 -8.48
C TRP A 69 18.46 -10.71 -8.07
N LEU A 70 18.09 -10.12 -6.94
CA LEU A 70 18.67 -8.86 -6.47
C LEU A 70 19.51 -9.08 -5.22
N VAL A 71 20.78 -8.71 -5.27
CA VAL A 71 21.72 -8.79 -4.13
C VAL A 71 21.68 -7.51 -3.29
N ASP A 72 21.33 -6.38 -3.91
CA ASP A 72 21.30 -5.09 -3.25
C ASP A 72 20.07 -4.92 -2.36
N ALA A 73 20.27 -4.20 -1.25
CA ALA A 73 19.20 -3.86 -0.33
C ALA A 73 18.11 -3.04 -1.06
N ILE A 74 16.86 -3.40 -0.80
CA ILE A 74 15.71 -2.73 -1.41
C ILE A 74 15.38 -1.47 -0.63
N THR A 75 15.16 -0.37 -1.35
CA THR A 75 14.64 0.85 -0.73
C THR A 75 13.18 0.61 -0.31
N PRO A 76 12.84 0.75 0.99
CA PRO A 76 11.46 0.61 1.43
C PRO A 76 10.59 1.70 0.80
N LEU A 77 9.35 1.38 0.47
CA LEU A 77 8.39 2.38 0.04
C LEU A 77 8.24 3.46 1.12
N ALA A 78 8.33 4.72 0.71
CA ALA A 78 8.03 5.83 1.60
C ALA A 78 6.56 5.77 1.99
N GLY A 79 6.21 6.14 3.21
CA GLY A 79 4.83 6.01 3.65
C GLY A 79 4.64 6.03 5.16
N GLY A 80 3.43 5.67 5.57
CA GLY A 80 3.07 5.64 6.97
C GLY A 80 1.61 5.27 7.19
N ARG A 81 1.27 5.09 8.47
CA ARG A 81 -0.09 4.79 8.91
C ARG A 81 -0.84 6.07 9.24
N LEU A 82 -1.97 6.27 8.58
CA LEU A 82 -2.95 7.26 8.99
C LEU A 82 -3.97 6.61 9.92
N VAL A 83 -4.15 7.18 11.11
CA VAL A 83 -5.16 6.73 12.09
C VAL A 83 -6.27 7.77 12.14
N PHE A 84 -7.51 7.32 12.04
CA PHE A 84 -8.70 8.16 11.97
C PHE A 84 -9.63 7.87 13.15
N ASP A 85 -10.03 8.91 13.85
CA ASP A 85 -11.12 8.88 14.81
C ASP A 85 -12.46 9.17 14.12
N LEU A 86 -13.36 8.20 14.13
CA LEU A 86 -14.67 8.31 13.48
C LEU A 86 -15.75 8.81 14.46
N TRP A 87 -16.52 9.81 14.03
CA TRP A 87 -17.66 10.39 14.76
C TRP A 87 -18.92 9.54 14.63
N MET A 88 -18.85 8.29 15.10
CA MET A 88 -19.95 7.31 15.02
C MET A 88 -21.25 7.80 15.66
N ASP A 89 -21.15 8.64 16.69
CA ASP A 89 -22.28 9.24 17.42
C ASP A 89 -23.01 10.32 16.62
N LYS A 90 -22.30 11.01 15.71
CA LYS A 90 -22.84 12.13 14.93
C LYS A 90 -23.21 11.73 13.50
N CYS A 91 -22.36 10.93 12.87
CA CYS A 91 -22.48 10.54 11.47
C CYS A 91 -22.36 9.01 11.32
N PRO A 92 -23.25 8.23 11.97
CA PRO A 92 -23.15 6.77 12.00
C PRO A 92 -23.13 6.15 10.61
N LYS A 93 -23.94 6.63 9.66
CA LYS A 93 -24.03 6.05 8.32
C LYS A 93 -22.77 6.31 7.50
N THR A 94 -22.23 7.53 7.62
CA THR A 94 -21.00 7.95 6.94
C THR A 94 -19.79 7.20 7.48
N CYS A 95 -19.70 7.10 8.81
CA CYS A 95 -18.60 6.41 9.48
C CYS A 95 -18.65 4.89 9.23
N GLU A 96 -19.84 4.27 9.24
CA GLU A 96 -20.01 2.86 8.87
C GLU A 96 -19.58 2.62 7.42
N ASN A 97 -19.95 3.50 6.48
CA ASN A 97 -19.48 3.40 5.10
C ASN A 97 -17.95 3.44 5.02
N PHE A 98 -17.31 4.41 5.65
CA PHE A 98 -15.85 4.53 5.63
C PHE A 98 -15.17 3.33 6.28
N LEU A 99 -15.64 2.88 7.45
CA LEU A 99 -15.11 1.70 8.14
C LEU A 99 -15.19 0.45 7.25
N GLN A 100 -16.34 0.21 6.63
CA GLN A 100 -16.55 -0.98 5.81
C GLN A 100 -15.71 -0.93 4.54
N LEU A 101 -15.49 0.25 3.96
CA LEU A 101 -14.55 0.42 2.85
C LEU A 101 -13.10 0.24 3.29
N CYS A 102 -12.74 0.47 4.55
CA CYS A 102 -11.42 0.10 5.09
C CYS A 102 -11.27 -1.40 5.32
N GLN A 103 -12.34 -2.10 5.70
CA GLN A 103 -12.33 -3.55 5.96
C GLN A 103 -12.46 -4.41 4.70
N GLY A 104 -13.16 -3.90 3.69
CA GLY A 104 -13.50 -4.67 2.50
C GLY A 104 -14.63 -5.68 2.73
N GLY A 105 -14.66 -6.73 1.89
CA GLY A 105 -15.59 -7.86 2.03
C GLY A 105 -16.95 -7.70 1.33
N LYS A 106 -17.25 -6.52 0.77
CA LYS A 106 -18.43 -6.28 -0.07
C LYS A 106 -18.04 -6.07 -1.52
N ILE A 107 -18.99 -6.27 -2.43
CA ILE A 107 -18.82 -6.04 -3.86
C ILE A 107 -19.84 -5.01 -4.33
N SER A 108 -19.37 -4.01 -5.07
CA SER A 108 -20.24 -3.03 -5.72
C SER A 108 -21.18 -3.75 -6.70
N LYS A 109 -22.48 -3.51 -6.56
CA LYS A 109 -23.47 -4.11 -7.47
C LYS A 109 -23.36 -3.56 -8.89
N SER A 110 -23.02 -2.28 -9.03
CA SER A 110 -22.94 -1.56 -10.30
C SER A 110 -21.61 -1.80 -11.01
N ALA A 111 -20.48 -1.64 -10.29
CA ALA A 111 -19.15 -1.75 -10.87
C ALA A 111 -18.58 -3.19 -10.86
N LYS A 112 -19.21 -4.12 -10.12
CA LYS A 112 -18.71 -5.50 -9.92
C LYS A 112 -17.28 -5.57 -9.37
N LYS A 113 -16.86 -4.53 -8.64
CA LYS A 113 -15.54 -4.43 -8.01
C LYS A 113 -15.63 -4.51 -6.48
N PRO A 114 -14.57 -4.95 -5.79
CA PRO A 114 -14.51 -4.93 -4.33
C PRO A 114 -14.73 -3.52 -3.79
N LEU A 115 -15.55 -3.39 -2.75
CA LEU A 115 -15.70 -2.16 -1.99
C LEU A 115 -14.62 -2.14 -0.91
N HIS A 116 -13.40 -1.81 -1.30
CA HIS A 116 -12.23 -1.82 -0.42
C HIS A 116 -11.25 -0.71 -0.82
N TYR A 117 -10.74 0.05 0.14
CA TYR A 117 -9.72 1.09 -0.10
C TYR A 117 -8.33 0.54 -0.35
N GLN A 118 -8.05 -0.71 0.04
CA GLN A 118 -6.77 -1.34 -0.28
C GLN A 118 -6.56 -1.33 -1.79
N SER A 119 -5.35 -0.94 -2.21
CA SER A 119 -4.96 -0.80 -3.62
C SER A 119 -5.71 0.29 -4.39
N THR A 120 -6.29 1.28 -3.73
CA THR A 120 -6.80 2.50 -4.38
C THR A 120 -5.80 3.65 -4.29
N HIS A 121 -5.77 4.51 -5.30
CA HIS A 121 -4.84 5.63 -5.35
C HIS A 121 -5.40 6.91 -4.70
N LEU A 122 -4.47 7.73 -4.20
CA LEU A 122 -4.71 9.13 -3.87
C LEU A 122 -4.55 9.98 -5.14
N PHE A 123 -5.60 10.04 -5.96
CA PHE A 123 -5.56 10.64 -7.29
C PHE A 123 -5.49 12.18 -7.30
N ARG A 124 -5.74 12.86 -6.18
CA ARG A 124 -5.68 14.33 -6.12
C ARG A 124 -4.94 14.81 -4.87
N LEU A 125 -3.78 15.41 -5.10
CA LEU A 125 -2.89 15.97 -4.09
C LEU A 125 -2.72 17.46 -4.37
N VAL A 126 -3.34 18.31 -3.55
CA VAL A 126 -3.21 19.77 -3.66
C VAL A 126 -2.48 20.29 -2.43
N PRO A 127 -1.24 20.81 -2.59
CA PRO A 127 -0.48 21.36 -1.48
C PRO A 127 -1.28 22.43 -0.72
N ASN A 128 -1.18 22.41 0.61
CA ASN A 128 -1.88 23.33 1.51
C ASN A 128 -3.41 23.31 1.41
N PHE A 129 -3.99 22.23 0.86
CA PHE A 129 -5.43 22.13 0.72
C PHE A 129 -5.98 20.72 1.03
N ILE A 130 -5.80 19.75 0.14
CA ILE A 130 -6.46 18.45 0.26
C ILE A 130 -5.64 17.32 -0.34
N VAL A 131 -5.74 16.17 0.32
CA VAL A 131 -5.40 14.86 -0.22
C VAL A 131 -6.72 14.11 -0.40
N GLN A 132 -6.99 13.66 -1.62
CA GLN A 132 -8.24 13.02 -1.99
C GLN A 132 -7.98 11.70 -2.71
N GLY A 133 -8.76 10.69 -2.34
CA GLY A 133 -8.71 9.33 -2.86
C GLY A 133 -10.04 8.61 -2.65
N GLY A 134 -9.98 7.28 -2.59
CA GLY A 134 -11.14 6.44 -2.25
C GLY A 134 -12.06 6.10 -3.43
N ASP A 135 -11.57 6.23 -4.66
CA ASP A 135 -12.28 5.73 -5.84
C ASP A 135 -12.07 4.22 -6.00
N VAL A 136 -12.90 3.44 -5.32
CA VAL A 136 -12.85 1.97 -5.31
C VAL A 136 -13.33 1.32 -6.62
N THR A 137 -13.83 2.09 -7.59
CA THR A 137 -14.43 1.53 -8.81
C THR A 137 -13.68 1.86 -10.08
N ARG A 138 -13.13 3.07 -10.21
CA ARG A 138 -12.45 3.53 -11.43
C ARG A 138 -11.03 3.98 -11.21
N ASP A 139 -10.67 4.28 -9.96
CA ASP A 139 -9.31 4.66 -9.57
C ASP A 139 -8.78 5.92 -10.29
N ASP A 140 -9.68 6.74 -10.86
CA ASP A 140 -9.38 7.99 -11.57
C ASP A 140 -10.06 9.22 -10.91
N GLY A 141 -10.80 9.01 -9.83
CA GLY A 141 -11.55 10.02 -9.09
C GLY A 141 -12.93 10.34 -9.65
N SER A 142 -13.33 9.70 -10.75
CA SER A 142 -14.67 9.85 -11.33
C SER A 142 -15.67 8.80 -10.86
N GLY A 143 -15.19 7.74 -10.20
CA GLY A 143 -15.98 6.64 -9.67
C GLY A 143 -16.30 6.77 -8.18
N GLY A 144 -16.16 5.65 -7.48
CA GLY A 144 -16.61 5.43 -6.11
C GLY A 144 -18.01 4.84 -6.02
N ASP A 145 -18.21 4.00 -5.01
CA ASP A 145 -19.51 3.46 -4.65
C ASP A 145 -19.54 3.27 -3.13
N SER A 146 -20.72 3.45 -2.52
CA SER A 146 -20.89 3.20 -1.09
C SER A 146 -21.30 1.76 -0.84
N ILE A 147 -21.17 1.33 0.42
CA ILE A 147 -21.72 0.04 0.87
C ILE A 147 -23.25 -0.07 0.75
N TYR A 148 -23.92 1.04 0.45
CA TYR A 148 -25.38 1.13 0.34
C TYR A 148 -25.87 1.06 -1.12
N ASN A 149 -25.01 0.71 -2.08
CA ASN A 149 -25.31 0.61 -3.52
C ASN A 149 -25.61 1.98 -4.16
N GLY A 150 -24.61 2.83 -4.24
CA GLY A 150 -24.66 4.14 -4.88
C GLY A 150 -24.32 5.27 -3.90
N LYS A 151 -24.82 6.46 -4.19
CA LYS A 151 -24.70 7.61 -3.28
C LYS A 151 -25.69 7.47 -2.11
N PHE A 152 -25.37 8.11 -0.99
CA PHE A 152 -26.27 8.22 0.16
C PHE A 152 -26.36 9.69 0.61
N ASN A 153 -27.44 10.03 1.33
CA ASN A 153 -27.71 11.39 1.77
C ASN A 153 -26.71 11.87 2.83
N ASP A 154 -26.42 13.17 2.82
CA ASP A 154 -25.56 13.81 3.80
C ASP A 154 -26.15 13.73 5.22
N GLU A 155 -25.30 13.44 6.20
CA GLU A 155 -25.65 13.54 7.62
C GLU A 155 -25.37 14.96 8.11
N LYS A 156 -26.43 15.71 8.42
CA LYS A 156 -26.36 17.13 8.82
C LYS A 156 -25.28 17.46 9.86
N PRO A 157 -25.03 16.63 10.90
CA PRO A 157 -23.98 16.91 11.88
C PRO A 157 -22.56 16.98 11.30
N GLY A 158 -22.32 16.36 10.14
CA GLY A 158 -21.03 16.35 9.45
C GLY A 158 -20.82 17.53 8.50
N LEU A 159 -21.85 18.35 8.25
CA LEU A 159 -21.77 19.53 7.38
C LEU A 159 -21.12 20.71 8.10
N ILE A 160 -19.86 20.54 8.48
CA ILE A 160 -19.07 21.52 9.22
C ILE A 160 -18.16 22.32 8.27
N LYS A 161 -17.71 23.48 8.75
CA LYS A 161 -16.59 24.19 8.11
C LYS A 161 -15.28 23.55 8.55
N PHE A 162 -14.42 23.24 7.59
CA PHE A 162 -13.07 22.77 7.89
C PHE A 162 -12.24 23.93 8.44
N GLY A 163 -11.67 23.73 9.63
CA GLY A 163 -10.91 24.76 10.36
C GLY A 163 -9.45 24.38 10.60
N ALA A 164 -9.08 23.13 10.34
CA ALA A 164 -7.73 22.62 10.58
C ALA A 164 -7.39 21.48 9.62
N ALA A 165 -6.09 21.22 9.45
CA ALA A 165 -5.59 20.03 8.76
C ALA A 165 -5.94 18.76 9.55
N GLY A 166 -6.01 17.61 8.87
CA GLY A 166 -6.29 16.31 9.49
C GLY A 166 -7.77 15.98 9.69
N GLN A 167 -8.68 16.80 9.14
CA GLN A 167 -10.12 16.51 9.16
C GLN A 167 -10.51 15.60 7.98
N LEU A 168 -11.22 14.51 8.27
CA LEU A 168 -11.74 13.57 7.27
C LEU A 168 -13.15 14.01 6.81
N ALA A 169 -13.39 13.97 5.50
CA ALA A 169 -14.70 14.29 4.92
C ALA A 169 -15.01 13.47 3.67
N MET A 170 -16.30 13.34 3.37
CA MET A 170 -16.77 12.74 2.13
C MET A 170 -16.70 13.74 0.99
N ALA A 171 -16.06 13.35 -0.12
CA ALA A 171 -16.17 14.10 -1.36
C ALA A 171 -17.55 13.87 -1.99
N ASN A 172 -18.23 14.95 -2.38
CA ASN A 172 -19.47 14.89 -3.16
C ASN A 172 -19.40 15.88 -4.33
N ARG A 173 -20.42 15.83 -5.20
CA ARG A 173 -20.63 16.79 -6.30
C ARG A 173 -21.86 17.61 -6.02
#